data_AF-A0A9E0PQA0-F1
#
_entry.id   AF-A0A9E0PQA0-F1
#
_cell.length_a   1.000
_cell.length_b   1.000
_cell.length_c   1.000
_cell.angle_alpha   90.00
_cell.angle_beta   90.00
_cell.angle_gamma   90.00
#
_symmetry.space_group_name_H-M   'P 1'
#
loop_
_entity.id
_entity.type
_entity.pdbx_description
1 polymer ?
#
loop_
_entity_poly.entity_id
_entity_poly.type
_entity_poly.pdbx_seq_one_letter_code
_entity_poly.pdbx_strand_id
1 'polypeptide(L)'
;MADAGGANRIELESQILCSALRTSWAENDFKGQVKSCSELYQLFPDLVPDLRPNQTEMPRDLYTLLGIDRDVTPSVVVAAYFRVAKKFLRECAPKEQRLEYYRILDAGFILRKPRLRLSHDLIVGRAQLVDKKHIPDDGTFELMELTEERPPQPMMVTTQPIVQQPLPMLIELLKAAQIIGSAEVQALTNQMRSFPEVPVSDLVLSAGYVNENEMKSLHLAEFLLSQGKIDIGQFCVAMYDERMSGIRMAESLQVRGWLDTQVPRYDK
;
A
#
# COMPACT_ATOMS: atom_id res chain seq x y z
N MET A 1 -4.35 -12.27 23.74
CA MET A 1 -4.77 -10.98 23.15
C MET A 1 -4.56 -11.10 21.66
N ALA A 2 -5.62 -10.95 20.87
CA ALA A 2 -5.61 -11.25 19.44
C ALA A 2 -4.78 -10.22 18.66
N ASP A 3 -4.08 -10.72 17.64
CA ASP A 3 -3.14 -10.05 16.75
C ASP A 3 -3.80 -8.92 15.94
N ALA A 4 -3.91 -7.74 16.55
CA ALA A 4 -4.48 -6.53 15.92
C ALA A 4 -3.53 -5.87 14.91
N GLY A 5 -2.26 -6.31 14.83
CA GLY A 5 -1.24 -5.73 13.95
C GLY A 5 -1.47 -6.06 12.48
N GLY A 6 -1.79 -7.32 12.16
CA GLY A 6 -2.00 -7.77 10.78
C GLY A 6 -3.22 -7.14 10.10
N ALA A 7 -4.33 -6.99 10.84
CA ALA A 7 -5.55 -6.37 10.30
C ALA A 7 -5.34 -4.87 9.98
N ASN A 8 -4.65 -4.14 10.86
CA ASN A 8 -4.32 -2.73 10.63
C ASN A 8 -3.33 -2.54 9.47
N ARG A 9 -2.40 -3.48 9.28
CA ARG A 9 -1.46 -3.47 8.16
C ARG A 9 -2.17 -3.68 6.81
N ILE A 10 -3.03 -4.69 6.71
CA ILE A 10 -3.80 -4.96 5.48
C ILE A 10 -4.72 -3.79 5.16
N GLU A 11 -5.33 -3.18 6.17
CA GLU A 11 -6.16 -1.99 5.98
C GLU A 11 -5.35 -0.82 5.42
N LEU A 12 -4.16 -0.55 5.96
CA LEU A 12 -3.28 0.52 5.48
C LEU A 12 -2.78 0.25 4.05
N GLU A 13 -2.31 -0.96 3.77
CA GLU A 13 -1.88 -1.39 2.42
C GLU A 13 -3.04 -1.24 1.42
N SER A 14 -4.25 -1.65 1.80
CA SER A 14 -5.45 -1.49 0.98
C SER A 14 -5.78 -0.02 0.71
N GLN A 15 -5.63 0.86 1.70
CA GLN A 15 -5.85 2.30 1.53
C GLN A 15 -4.82 2.91 0.57
N ILE A 16 -3.54 2.55 0.70
CA ILE A 16 -2.47 3.00 -0.20
C ILE A 16 -2.76 2.54 -1.64
N LEU A 17 -3.12 1.27 -1.83
CA LEU A 17 -3.45 0.73 -3.15
C LEU A 17 -4.69 1.38 -3.76
N CYS A 18 -5.72 1.65 -2.97
CA CYS A 18 -6.90 2.41 -3.42
C CYS A 18 -6.52 3.82 -3.88
N SER A 19 -5.61 4.49 -3.16
CA SER A 19 -5.13 5.82 -3.52
C SER A 19 -4.31 5.78 -4.80
N ALA A 20 -3.37 4.82 -4.90
CA ALA A 20 -2.52 4.62 -6.08
C ALA A 20 -3.35 4.32 -7.34
N LEU A 21 -4.38 3.46 -7.21
CA LEU A 21 -5.31 3.17 -8.30
C LEU A 21 -5.97 4.44 -8.83
N ARG A 22 -6.56 5.26 -7.94
CA ARG A 22 -7.30 6.46 -8.32
C ARG A 22 -6.40 7.55 -8.90
N THR A 23 -5.19 7.69 -8.36
CA THR A 23 -4.17 8.62 -8.86
C THR A 23 -3.72 8.21 -10.26
N SER A 24 -3.30 6.96 -10.43
CA SER A 24 -2.86 6.42 -11.73
C SER A 24 -3.96 6.55 -12.78
N TRP A 25 -5.21 6.31 -12.38
CA TRP A 25 -6.36 6.47 -13.25
C TRP A 25 -6.66 7.94 -13.60
N ALA A 26 -6.54 8.87 -12.66
CA ALA A 26 -6.68 10.30 -12.95
C ALA A 26 -5.59 10.79 -13.92
N GLU A 27 -4.36 10.26 -13.80
CA GLU A 27 -3.20 10.63 -14.62
C GLU A 27 -3.10 9.86 -15.96
N ASN A 28 -4.01 8.91 -16.20
CA ASN A 28 -3.94 7.97 -17.34
C ASN A 28 -2.68 7.08 -17.37
N ASP A 29 -2.06 6.83 -16.22
CA ASP A 29 -1.01 5.82 -16.07
C ASP A 29 -1.65 4.41 -16.04
N PHE A 30 -1.80 3.82 -17.22
CA PHE A 30 -2.38 2.49 -17.37
C PHE A 30 -1.52 1.39 -16.73
N LYS A 31 -0.19 1.57 -16.63
CA LYS A 31 0.69 0.59 -15.98
C LYS A 31 0.47 0.59 -14.47
N GLY A 32 0.44 1.78 -13.87
CA GLY A 32 0.09 1.97 -12.47
C GLY A 32 -1.31 1.44 -12.17
N GLN A 33 -2.29 1.74 -13.05
CA GLN A 33 -3.66 1.27 -12.91
C GLN A 33 -3.77 -0.25 -12.92
N VAL A 34 -3.15 -0.94 -13.90
CA VAL A 34 -3.19 -2.42 -13.98
C VAL A 34 -2.51 -3.04 -12.76
N LYS A 35 -1.36 -2.51 -12.35
CA LYS A 35 -0.63 -3.00 -11.18
C LYS A 35 -1.47 -2.88 -9.90
N SER A 36 -2.03 -1.70 -9.62
CA SER A 36 -2.89 -1.50 -8.44
C SER A 36 -4.15 -2.36 -8.50
N CYS A 37 -4.79 -2.51 -9.67
CA CYS A 37 -5.93 -3.42 -9.84
C CYS A 37 -5.57 -4.89 -9.56
N SER A 38 -4.42 -5.36 -10.06
CA SER A 38 -3.94 -6.73 -9.83
C SER A 38 -3.70 -7.00 -8.34
N GLU A 39 -3.00 -6.11 -7.66
CA GLU A 39 -2.71 -6.25 -6.22
C GLU A 39 -4.00 -6.17 -5.38
N LEU A 40 -4.91 -5.25 -5.71
CA LEU A 40 -6.22 -5.15 -5.05
C LEU A 40 -7.11 -6.37 -5.30
N TYR A 41 -7.04 -6.98 -6.49
CA TYR A 41 -7.78 -8.18 -6.81
C TYR A 41 -7.29 -9.40 -6.02
N GLN A 42 -5.97 -9.51 -5.79
CA GLN A 42 -5.42 -10.56 -4.92
C GLN A 42 -5.89 -10.42 -3.47
N LEU A 43 -6.03 -9.19 -2.98
CA LEU A 43 -6.53 -8.91 -1.63
C LEU A 43 -8.06 -9.08 -1.50
N PHE A 44 -8.81 -8.71 -2.54
CA PHE A 44 -10.28 -8.67 -2.53
C PHE A 44 -10.89 -9.26 -3.81
N PRO A 45 -10.73 -10.58 -4.04
CA PRO A 45 -11.22 -11.23 -5.25
C PRO A 45 -12.75 -11.16 -5.37
N ASP A 46 -13.47 -11.05 -4.26
CA ASP A 46 -14.94 -10.97 -4.22
C ASP A 46 -15.50 -9.65 -4.77
N LEU A 47 -14.67 -8.60 -4.88
CA LEU A 47 -15.12 -7.27 -5.31
C LEU A 47 -15.19 -7.13 -6.83
N VAL A 48 -14.65 -8.09 -7.56
CA VAL A 48 -14.60 -8.09 -9.03
C VAL A 48 -15.33 -9.33 -9.53
N PRO A 49 -16.61 -9.21 -9.92
CA PRO A 49 -17.32 -10.35 -10.49
C PRO A 49 -16.70 -10.76 -11.84
N ASP A 50 -16.76 -12.05 -12.17
CA ASP A 50 -16.35 -12.53 -13.50
C ASP A 50 -17.13 -11.81 -14.61
N LEU A 51 -16.45 -11.54 -15.74
CA LEU A 51 -17.10 -10.99 -16.91
C LEU A 51 -18.14 -11.99 -17.41
N ARG A 52 -19.42 -11.57 -17.47
CA ARG A 52 -20.44 -12.46 -18.03
C ARG A 52 -20.27 -12.53 -19.55
N PRO A 53 -20.35 -13.71 -20.18
CA PRO A 53 -20.09 -13.88 -21.61
C PRO A 53 -21.02 -13.08 -22.54
N ASN A 54 -22.11 -12.51 -22.03
CA ASN A 54 -23.09 -11.70 -22.80
C ASN A 54 -23.27 -10.28 -22.24
N GLN A 55 -22.30 -9.74 -21.49
CA GLN A 55 -22.41 -8.40 -20.93
C GLN A 55 -22.06 -7.35 -22.00
N THR A 56 -23.07 -6.75 -22.61
CA THR A 56 -22.92 -5.73 -23.66
C THR A 56 -22.80 -4.30 -23.14
N GLU A 57 -23.23 -4.02 -21.91
CA GLU A 57 -23.15 -2.68 -21.33
C GLU A 57 -21.87 -2.48 -20.51
N MET A 58 -21.07 -1.50 -20.92
CA MET A 58 -19.94 -1.00 -20.15
C MET A 58 -20.43 -0.45 -18.79
N PRO A 59 -19.77 -0.81 -17.68
CA PRO A 59 -20.11 -0.28 -16.38
C PRO A 59 -19.88 1.24 -16.35
N ARG A 60 -20.81 1.95 -15.72
CA ARG A 60 -20.86 3.41 -15.76
C ARG A 60 -19.94 4.03 -14.73
N ASP A 61 -19.23 5.08 -15.15
CA ASP A 61 -18.42 5.88 -14.27
C ASP A 61 -19.29 6.84 -13.43
N LEU A 62 -19.41 6.55 -12.14
CA LEU A 62 -20.21 7.33 -11.19
C LEU A 62 -19.52 8.66 -10.81
N TYR A 63 -18.20 8.79 -10.96
CA TYR A 63 -17.48 10.05 -10.74
C TYR A 63 -17.86 11.08 -11.80
N THR A 64 -17.97 10.62 -13.06
CA THR A 64 -18.44 11.44 -14.18
C THR A 64 -19.88 11.92 -13.96
N LEU A 65 -20.76 11.06 -13.43
CA LEU A 65 -22.13 11.45 -13.08
C LEU A 65 -22.18 12.54 -12.00
N LEU A 66 -21.27 12.52 -11.03
CA LEU A 66 -21.18 13.54 -9.98
C LEU A 66 -20.36 14.79 -10.38
N GLY A 67 -19.69 14.74 -11.54
CA GLY A 67 -18.81 15.80 -12.02
C GLY A 67 -17.64 16.06 -11.07
N ILE A 68 -16.96 15.00 -10.67
CA ILE A 68 -15.77 15.03 -9.80
C ILE A 68 -14.69 14.10 -10.32
N ASP A 69 -13.45 14.34 -9.91
CA ASP A 69 -12.33 13.45 -10.18
C ASP A 69 -12.42 12.16 -9.36
N ARG A 70 -11.61 11.18 -9.77
CA ARG A 70 -11.57 9.84 -9.16
C ARG A 70 -10.74 9.85 -7.87
N ASP A 71 -9.67 10.64 -7.84
CA ASP A 71 -8.80 10.86 -6.68
C ASP A 71 -9.33 11.97 -5.76
N VAL A 72 -10.46 11.69 -5.12
CA VAL A 72 -11.11 12.64 -4.21
C VAL A 72 -11.46 12.00 -2.87
N THR A 73 -11.39 12.80 -1.81
CA THR A 73 -11.73 12.36 -0.46
C THR A 73 -13.22 12.06 -0.31
N PRO A 74 -13.64 11.22 0.64
CA PRO A 74 -15.06 10.92 0.89
C PRO A 74 -15.92 12.17 1.12
N SER A 75 -15.36 13.20 1.77
CA SER A 75 -16.06 14.48 2.01
C SER A 75 -16.44 15.20 0.72
N VAL A 76 -15.56 15.18 -0.29
CA VAL A 76 -15.81 15.77 -1.61
C VAL A 76 -16.90 15.01 -2.35
N VAL A 77 -16.87 13.67 -2.29
CA VAL A 77 -17.92 12.80 -2.86
C VAL A 77 -19.29 13.14 -2.25
N VAL A 78 -19.37 13.27 -0.92
CA VAL A 78 -20.61 13.62 -0.21
C VAL A 78 -21.12 14.99 -0.66
N ALA A 79 -20.24 16.00 -0.71
CA ALA A 79 -20.60 17.34 -1.14
C ALA A 79 -21.10 17.37 -2.59
N ALA A 80 -20.42 16.66 -3.50
CA ALA A 80 -20.79 16.56 -4.90
C ALA A 80 -22.13 15.86 -5.11
N TYR A 81 -22.36 14.74 -4.41
CA TYR A 81 -23.64 14.05 -4.39
C TYR A 81 -24.78 14.97 -3.96
N PHE A 82 -24.64 15.68 -2.83
CA PHE A 82 -25.69 16.60 -2.37
C PHE A 82 -25.93 17.76 -3.33
N ARG A 83 -24.88 18.29 -3.95
CA ARG A 83 -24.98 19.34 -4.98
C ARG A 83 -25.80 18.86 -6.17
N VAL A 84 -25.49 17.68 -6.72
CA VAL A 84 -26.20 17.11 -7.88
C VAL A 84 -27.64 16.73 -7.52
N ALA A 85 -27.85 16.07 -6.38
CA ALA A 85 -29.20 15.70 -5.93
C ALA A 85 -30.08 16.93 -5.68
N LYS A 86 -29.55 17.98 -5.04
CA LYS A 86 -30.29 19.23 -4.83
C LYS A 86 -30.61 19.94 -6.14
N LYS A 87 -29.68 19.94 -7.10
CA LYS A 87 -29.92 20.52 -8.43
C LYS A 87 -31.05 19.77 -9.13
N PHE A 88 -30.98 18.45 -9.18
CA PHE A 88 -32.02 17.61 -9.77
C PHE A 88 -33.40 17.86 -9.15
N LEU A 89 -33.49 17.92 -7.81
CA LEU A 89 -34.77 18.17 -7.12
C LEU A 89 -35.34 19.58 -7.34
N ARG A 90 -34.53 20.55 -7.78
CA ARG A 90 -34.99 21.90 -8.15
C ARG A 90 -35.49 21.97 -9.57
N GLU A 91 -34.88 21.20 -10.47
CA GLU A 91 -35.11 21.27 -11.91
C GLU A 91 -36.12 20.23 -12.41
N CYS A 92 -36.20 19.08 -11.73
CA CYS A 92 -36.95 17.91 -12.17
C CYS A 92 -37.83 17.34 -11.05
N ALA A 93 -38.98 16.77 -11.44
CA ALA A 93 -39.80 15.98 -10.53
C ALA A 93 -39.31 14.51 -10.49
N PRO A 94 -38.96 13.95 -9.33
CA PRO A 94 -38.49 12.55 -9.23
C PRO A 94 -39.48 11.50 -9.77
N LYS A 95 -40.77 11.82 -9.77
CA LYS A 95 -41.81 10.93 -10.30
C LYS A 95 -41.75 10.79 -11.82
N GLU A 96 -41.30 11.83 -12.51
CA GLU A 96 -41.22 11.89 -13.98
C GLU A 96 -39.89 11.32 -14.49
N GLN A 97 -38.81 11.54 -13.75
CA GLN A 97 -37.45 11.08 -14.10
C GLN A 97 -36.89 10.09 -13.06
N ARG A 98 -37.66 9.03 -12.76
CA ARG A 98 -37.30 8.05 -11.72
C ARG A 98 -35.94 7.38 -11.93
N LEU A 99 -35.64 6.98 -13.17
CA LEU A 99 -34.39 6.29 -13.49
C LEU A 99 -33.17 7.17 -13.24
N GLU A 100 -33.25 8.45 -13.59
CA GLU A 100 -32.15 9.39 -13.39
C GLU A 100 -31.97 9.72 -11.91
N TYR A 101 -33.08 9.90 -11.20
CA TYR A 101 -33.06 10.06 -9.75
C TYR A 101 -32.40 8.87 -9.03
N TYR A 102 -32.77 7.63 -9.40
CA TYR A 102 -32.16 6.43 -8.82
C TYR A 102 -30.66 6.34 -9.12
N ARG A 103 -30.21 6.74 -10.32
CA ARG A 103 -28.76 6.78 -10.62
C ARG A 103 -28.00 7.74 -9.70
N ILE A 104 -28.57 8.91 -9.41
CA ILE A 104 -27.95 9.86 -8.49
C ILE A 104 -27.88 9.26 -7.07
N LEU A 105 -28.95 8.60 -6.62
CA LEU A 105 -28.98 7.91 -5.33
C LEU A 105 -27.96 6.77 -5.25
N ASP A 106 -27.85 5.95 -6.31
CA ASP A 106 -26.89 4.85 -6.40
C ASP A 106 -25.46 5.38 -6.36
N ALA A 107 -25.15 6.45 -7.10
CA ALA A 107 -23.85 7.10 -7.05
C ALA A 107 -23.48 7.55 -5.63
N GLY A 108 -24.42 8.20 -4.94
CA GLY A 108 -24.26 8.59 -3.55
C GLY A 108 -24.08 7.39 -2.62
N PHE A 109 -24.83 6.31 -2.81
CA PHE A 109 -24.76 5.12 -1.95
C PHE A 109 -23.45 4.35 -2.13
N ILE A 110 -23.03 4.12 -3.37
CA ILE A 110 -21.85 3.34 -3.74
C ILE A 110 -20.58 4.11 -3.36
N LEU A 111 -20.41 5.35 -3.82
CA LEU A 111 -19.14 6.08 -3.66
C LEU A 111 -18.87 6.53 -2.22
N ARG A 112 -19.89 6.60 -1.34
CA ARG A 112 -19.70 6.92 0.08
C ARG A 112 -19.19 5.75 0.91
N LYS A 113 -19.37 4.50 0.45
CA LYS A 113 -18.98 3.31 1.19
C LYS A 113 -17.63 2.79 0.66
N PRO A 114 -16.56 2.72 1.47
CA PRO A 114 -15.22 2.38 0.98
C PRO A 114 -15.16 1.09 0.15
N ARG A 115 -15.79 0.01 0.63
CA ARG A 115 -15.80 -1.30 -0.06
C ARG A 115 -16.57 -1.27 -1.39
N LEU A 116 -17.71 -0.58 -1.43
CA LEU A 116 -18.50 -0.45 -2.66
C LEU A 116 -17.83 0.47 -3.68
N ARG A 117 -17.18 1.54 -3.21
CA ARG A 117 -16.37 2.43 -4.02
C ARG A 117 -15.19 1.67 -4.64
N LEU A 118 -14.49 0.85 -3.87
CA LEU A 118 -13.42 -0.01 -4.39
C LEU A 118 -13.93 -1.00 -5.45
N SER A 119 -15.05 -1.69 -5.19
CA SER A 119 -15.65 -2.58 -6.19
C SER A 119 -16.01 -1.82 -7.47
N HIS A 120 -16.60 -0.63 -7.35
CA HIS A 120 -16.88 0.25 -8.49
C HIS A 120 -15.59 0.63 -9.24
N ASP A 121 -14.54 1.03 -8.51
CA ASP A 121 -13.26 1.42 -9.08
C ASP A 121 -12.65 0.27 -9.89
N LEU A 122 -12.64 -0.96 -9.36
CA LEU A 122 -12.10 -2.13 -10.04
C LEU A 122 -12.94 -2.54 -11.25
N ILE A 123 -14.27 -2.52 -11.15
CA ILE A 123 -15.17 -2.91 -12.24
C ILE A 123 -15.06 -1.93 -13.42
N VAL A 124 -15.13 -0.63 -13.14
CA VAL A 124 -15.06 0.40 -14.18
C VAL A 124 -13.64 0.53 -14.72
N GLY A 125 -12.62 0.41 -13.86
CA GLY A 125 -11.22 0.41 -14.24
C GLY A 125 -10.91 -0.74 -15.20
N ARG A 126 -11.32 -1.97 -14.85
CA ARG A 126 -11.18 -3.15 -15.72
C ARG A 126 -11.85 -2.95 -17.07
N ALA A 127 -13.09 -2.47 -17.09
CA ALA A 127 -13.81 -2.26 -18.34
C ALA A 127 -13.13 -1.23 -19.24
N GLN A 128 -12.59 -0.15 -18.68
CA GLN A 128 -11.82 0.83 -19.45
C GLN A 128 -10.49 0.28 -19.95
N LEU A 129 -9.80 -0.55 -19.15
CA LEU A 129 -8.55 -1.18 -19.55
C LEU A 129 -8.75 -2.20 -20.68
N VAL A 130 -9.85 -2.97 -20.65
CA VAL A 130 -10.25 -3.87 -21.75
C VAL A 130 -10.58 -3.06 -23.00
N ASP A 131 -11.42 -2.02 -22.88
CA ASP A 131 -11.82 -1.16 -24.01
C ASP A 131 -10.60 -0.49 -24.69
N LYS A 132 -9.61 -0.06 -23.90
CA LYS A 132 -8.34 0.50 -24.39
C LYS A 132 -7.30 -0.54 -24.81
N LYS A 133 -7.60 -1.84 -24.70
CA LYS A 133 -6.71 -2.97 -25.01
C LYS A 133 -5.40 -2.95 -24.23
N HIS A 134 -5.43 -2.48 -22.99
CA HIS A 134 -4.30 -2.54 -22.08
C HIS A 134 -4.22 -3.89 -21.34
N ILE A 135 -5.35 -4.59 -21.24
CA ILE A 135 -5.47 -5.93 -20.66
C ILE A 135 -6.33 -6.84 -21.56
N PRO A 136 -6.26 -8.17 -21.42
CA PRO A 136 -7.01 -9.10 -22.27
C PRO A 136 -8.53 -9.01 -22.09
N ASP A 137 -9.25 -9.47 -23.12
CA ASP A 137 -10.73 -9.46 -23.17
C ASP A 137 -11.39 -10.35 -22.10
N ASP A 138 -10.63 -11.27 -21.49
CA ASP A 138 -11.09 -12.07 -20.35
C ASP A 138 -11.13 -11.26 -19.03
N GLY A 139 -10.58 -10.05 -19.03
CA GLY A 139 -10.57 -9.14 -17.89
C GLY A 139 -9.53 -9.48 -16.83
N THR A 140 -8.56 -10.34 -17.12
CA THR A 140 -7.39 -10.55 -16.25
C THR A 140 -6.56 -9.28 -16.18
N PHE A 141 -6.04 -8.94 -14.99
CA PHE A 141 -5.19 -7.77 -14.79
C PHE A 141 -3.74 -8.02 -15.20
N GLU A 142 -3.54 -8.55 -16.39
CA GLU A 142 -2.22 -8.76 -16.99
C GLU A 142 -2.02 -7.72 -18.10
N LEU A 143 -0.88 -7.04 -18.12
CA LEU A 143 -0.59 -6.07 -19.18
C LEU A 143 -0.43 -6.82 -20.51
N MET A 144 -1.21 -6.43 -21.51
CA MET A 144 -0.93 -6.81 -22.89
C MET A 144 0.33 -6.06 -23.33
N GLU A 145 1.48 -6.71 -23.27
CA GLU A 145 2.64 -6.23 -24.01
C GLU A 145 2.29 -6.24 -25.50
N LEU A 146 2.55 -5.14 -26.20
CA LEU A 146 2.58 -5.13 -27.66
C LEU A 146 3.68 -6.11 -28.07
N THR A 147 3.30 -7.36 -28.32
CA THR A 147 4.18 -8.41 -28.80
C THR A 147 4.68 -8.02 -30.18
N GLU A 148 5.86 -7.40 -30.28
CA GLU A 148 6.71 -7.71 -31.41
C GLU A 148 7.11 -9.18 -31.22
N GLU A 149 6.58 -10.05 -32.09
CA GLU A 149 6.92 -11.48 -32.13
C GLU A 149 8.44 -11.65 -32.25
N ARG A 150 9.12 -11.79 -31.12
CA ARG A 150 10.48 -12.30 -31.08
C ARG A 150 10.38 -13.78 -30.74
N PRO A 151 10.88 -14.69 -31.60
CA PRO A 151 10.77 -16.12 -31.36
C PRO A 151 11.44 -16.49 -30.02
N PRO A 152 10.94 -17.52 -29.33
CA PRO A 152 11.36 -17.85 -27.98
C PRO A 152 12.84 -18.26 -27.99
N GLN A 153 13.72 -17.37 -27.57
CA GLN A 153 15.04 -17.78 -27.12
C GLN A 153 14.88 -18.32 -25.70
N PRO A 154 15.44 -19.50 -25.39
CA PRO A 154 15.52 -19.96 -24.02
C PRO A 154 16.44 -19.00 -23.26
N MET A 155 15.86 -18.00 -22.59
CA MET A 155 16.60 -17.21 -21.62
C MET A 155 16.86 -18.10 -20.41
N MET A 156 18.09 -18.60 -20.33
CA MET A 156 18.70 -18.85 -19.05
C MET A 156 18.48 -17.61 -18.20
N VAL A 157 17.75 -17.76 -17.09
CA VAL A 157 17.59 -16.74 -16.05
C VAL A 157 18.98 -16.41 -15.56
N THR A 158 19.57 -15.40 -16.19
CA THR A 158 20.80 -14.80 -15.70
C THR A 158 20.30 -13.76 -14.72
N THR A 159 20.23 -14.15 -13.46
CA THR A 159 20.10 -13.20 -12.35
C THR A 159 21.23 -12.20 -12.49
N GLN A 160 20.94 -11.05 -13.10
CA GLN A 160 21.87 -9.93 -13.03
C GLN A 160 21.95 -9.56 -11.55
N PRO A 161 23.16 -9.53 -10.96
CA PRO A 161 23.32 -9.06 -9.60
C PRO A 161 22.93 -7.59 -9.63
N ILE A 162 21.83 -7.26 -8.96
CA ILE A 162 21.49 -5.88 -8.63
C ILE A 162 22.74 -5.31 -7.96
N VAL A 163 23.32 -4.29 -8.57
CA VAL A 163 24.37 -3.47 -7.96
C VAL A 163 23.81 -3.04 -6.61
N GLN A 164 24.26 -3.70 -5.55
CA GLN A 164 23.88 -3.40 -4.17
C GLN A 164 24.40 -2.01 -3.86
N GLN A 165 23.57 -1.00 -4.09
CA GLN A 165 23.79 0.29 -3.46
C GLN A 165 23.77 0.02 -1.95
N PRO A 166 24.76 0.53 -1.18
CA PRO A 166 24.79 0.31 0.26
C PRO A 166 23.50 0.87 0.86
N LEU A 167 22.74 0.00 1.53
CA LEU A 167 21.52 0.41 2.19
C LEU A 167 21.89 1.27 3.42
N PRO A 168 21.07 2.25 3.79
CA PRO A 168 21.21 2.91 5.07
C PRO A 168 21.27 1.87 6.20
N MET A 169 22.17 2.06 7.17
CA MET A 169 22.36 1.14 8.29
C MET A 169 21.05 0.84 9.01
N LEU A 170 20.17 1.83 9.17
CA LEU A 170 18.83 1.64 9.72
C LEU A 170 18.01 0.56 8.98
N ILE A 171 18.06 0.51 7.65
CA ILE A 171 17.35 -0.51 6.85
C ILE A 171 18.02 -1.87 7.03
N GLU A 172 19.35 -1.92 7.14
CA GLU A 172 20.07 -3.17 7.41
C GLU A 172 19.73 -3.74 8.79
N LEU A 173 19.60 -2.88 9.80
CA LEU A 173 19.18 -3.27 11.15
C LEU A 173 17.75 -3.81 11.18
N LEU A 174 16.82 -3.12 10.52
CA LEU A 174 15.44 -3.58 10.41
C LEU A 174 15.35 -4.94 9.72
N LYS A 175 16.15 -5.15 8.67
CA LYS A 175 16.24 -6.43 7.95
C LYS A 175 16.87 -7.52 8.81
N ALA A 176 17.95 -7.22 9.53
CA ALA A 176 18.64 -8.17 10.41
C ALA A 176 17.73 -8.64 11.55
N ALA A 177 16.98 -7.71 12.16
CA ALA A 177 16.00 -7.99 13.21
C ALA A 177 14.69 -8.63 12.70
N GLN A 178 14.60 -8.95 11.39
CA GLN A 178 13.39 -9.50 10.76
C GLN A 178 12.14 -8.62 10.97
N ILE A 179 12.33 -7.31 11.11
CA ILE A 179 11.23 -6.34 11.22
C ILE A 179 10.67 -6.05 9.83
N ILE A 180 11.53 -6.05 8.81
CA ILE A 180 11.16 -5.84 7.41
C ILE A 180 11.75 -6.94 6.52
N GLY A 181 11.05 -7.30 5.44
CA GLY A 181 11.47 -8.27 4.45
C GLY A 181 12.04 -7.64 3.18
N SER A 182 12.34 -8.47 2.18
CA SER A 182 12.91 -8.03 0.90
C SER A 182 11.98 -7.08 0.13
N ALA A 183 10.67 -7.25 0.24
CA ALA A 183 9.67 -6.39 -0.40
C ALA A 183 9.64 -4.99 0.24
N GLU A 184 9.67 -4.91 1.57
CA GLU A 184 9.68 -3.64 2.31
C GLU A 184 10.98 -2.87 2.10
N VAL A 185 12.12 -3.57 2.00
CA VAL A 185 13.41 -2.95 1.65
C VAL A 185 13.32 -2.29 0.26
N GLN A 186 12.69 -2.95 -0.71
CA GLN A 186 12.49 -2.37 -2.05
C GLN A 186 11.53 -1.17 -1.99
N ALA A 187 10.45 -1.25 -1.22
CA ALA A 187 9.50 -0.15 -1.04
C ALA A 187 10.16 1.09 -0.44
N LEU A 188 10.93 0.94 0.65
CA LEU A 188 11.68 2.03 1.28
C LEU A 188 12.73 2.60 0.33
N THR A 189 13.44 1.76 -0.41
CA THR A 189 14.42 2.22 -1.42
C THR A 189 13.76 3.08 -2.50
N ASN A 190 12.55 2.71 -2.94
CA ASN A 190 11.79 3.49 -3.91
C ASN A 190 11.28 4.81 -3.30
N GLN A 191 10.78 4.79 -2.07
CA GLN A 191 10.33 6.00 -1.37
C GLN A 191 11.47 7.00 -1.15
N MET A 192 12.65 6.53 -0.75
CA MET A 192 13.85 7.35 -0.62
C MET A 192 14.27 8.01 -1.94
N ARG A 193 14.07 7.30 -3.07
CA ARG A 193 14.36 7.85 -4.41
C ARG A 193 13.32 8.89 -4.84
N SER A 194 12.04 8.64 -4.54
CA SER A 194 10.95 9.56 -4.88
C SER A 194 10.91 10.80 -3.98
N PHE A 195 11.35 10.68 -2.73
CA PHE A 195 11.30 11.74 -1.72
C PHE A 195 12.65 11.87 -0.99
N PRO A 196 13.70 12.37 -1.65
CA PRO A 196 15.06 12.42 -1.08
C PRO A 196 15.20 13.40 0.10
N GLU A 197 14.28 14.36 0.24
CA GLU A 197 14.23 15.35 1.32
C GLU A 197 13.72 14.75 2.65
N VAL A 198 13.06 13.58 2.61
CA VAL A 198 12.46 12.95 3.80
C VAL A 198 13.45 12.00 4.46
N PRO A 199 13.75 12.17 5.76
CA PRO A 199 14.63 11.25 6.49
C PRO A 199 14.10 9.81 6.49
N VAL A 200 15.01 8.83 6.39
CA VAL A 200 14.65 7.40 6.43
C VAL A 200 13.94 7.03 7.73
N SER A 201 14.30 7.64 8.86
CA SER A 201 13.62 7.47 10.14
C SER A 201 12.13 7.80 10.05
N ASP A 202 11.79 8.88 9.34
CA ASP A 202 10.42 9.36 9.23
C ASP A 202 9.61 8.49 8.27
N LEU A 203 10.24 7.99 7.20
CA LEU A 203 9.64 6.97 6.32
C LEU A 203 9.35 5.67 7.09
N VAL A 204 10.28 5.22 7.92
CA VAL A 204 10.13 4.01 8.72
C VAL A 204 9.05 4.17 9.80
N LEU A 205 9.00 5.31 10.48
CA LEU A 205 7.97 5.62 11.48
C LEU A 205 6.59 5.79 10.84
N SER A 206 6.51 6.49 9.71
CA SER A 206 5.24 6.70 9.00
C SER A 206 4.67 5.41 8.40
N ALA A 207 5.54 4.48 7.98
CA ALA A 207 5.15 3.14 7.56
C ALA A 207 4.76 2.22 8.73
N GLY A 208 5.02 2.62 9.98
CA GLY A 208 4.65 1.86 11.17
C GLY A 208 5.45 0.58 11.39
N TYR A 209 6.63 0.43 10.77
CA TYR A 209 7.49 -0.74 10.99
C TYR A 209 7.98 -0.84 12.43
N VAL A 210 8.20 0.32 13.05
CA VAL A 210 8.60 0.46 14.46
C VAL A 210 7.90 1.65 15.09
N ASN A 211 7.73 1.60 16.41
CA ASN A 211 7.28 2.75 17.20
C ASN A 211 8.46 3.67 17.59
N GLU A 212 8.17 4.84 18.16
CA GLU A 212 9.20 5.81 18.57
C GLU A 212 10.24 5.25 19.55
N ASN A 213 9.85 4.31 20.41
CA ASN A 213 10.80 3.73 21.36
C ASN A 213 11.73 2.71 20.68
N GLU A 214 11.17 1.84 19.84
CA GLU A 214 11.95 0.92 19.01
C GLU A 214 12.89 1.69 18.06
N MET A 215 12.47 2.85 17.56
CA MET A 215 13.33 3.74 16.76
C MET A 215 14.52 4.28 17.58
N LYS A 216 14.31 4.66 18.85
CA LYS A 216 15.41 5.05 19.74
C LYS A 216 16.38 3.88 19.97
N SER A 217 15.87 2.66 20.12
CA SER A 217 16.70 1.45 20.23
C SER A 217 17.49 1.19 18.95
N LEU A 218 16.90 1.37 17.77
CA LEU A 218 17.60 1.25 16.48
C LEU A 218 18.72 2.28 16.31
N HIS A 219 18.48 3.55 16.65
CA HIS A 219 19.54 4.57 16.63
C HIS A 219 20.65 4.30 17.64
N LEU A 220 20.30 3.78 18.82
CA LEU A 220 21.29 3.34 19.80
C LEU A 220 22.11 2.17 19.26
N ALA A 221 21.47 1.20 18.60
CA ALA A 221 22.16 0.07 17.98
C ALA A 221 23.11 0.51 16.87
N GLU A 222 22.67 1.41 16.00
CA GLU A 222 23.50 2.02 14.95
C GLU A 222 24.75 2.69 15.55
N PHE A 223 24.57 3.45 16.63
CA PHE A 223 25.68 4.05 17.36
C PHE A 223 26.63 3.00 17.97
N LEU A 224 26.11 1.99 18.67
CA LEU A 224 26.93 0.95 19.32
C LEU A 224 27.69 0.08 18.32
N LEU A 225 27.08 -0.24 17.17
CA LEU A 225 27.71 -0.96 16.07
C LEU A 225 28.80 -0.13 15.41
N SER A 226 28.58 1.17 15.21
CA SER A 226 29.62 2.08 14.67
C SER A 226 30.86 2.15 15.58
N GLN A 227 30.69 1.90 16.89
CA GLN A 227 31.77 1.84 17.87
C GLN A 227 32.36 0.43 18.07
N GLY A 228 31.82 -0.59 17.41
CA GLY A 228 32.23 -1.99 17.59
C GLY A 228 31.95 -2.54 19.00
N LYS A 229 31.03 -1.93 19.74
CA LYS A 229 30.68 -2.35 21.12
C LYS A 229 29.76 -3.57 21.15
N ILE A 230 28.94 -3.72 20.12
CA ILE A 230 28.08 -4.87 19.92
C ILE A 230 28.25 -5.40 18.51
N ASP A 231 27.87 -6.65 18.28
CA ASP A 231 27.71 -7.22 16.94
C ASP A 231 26.24 -7.27 16.50
N ILE A 232 26.01 -7.58 15.23
CA ILE A 232 24.65 -7.64 14.66
C ILE A 232 23.79 -8.75 15.30
N GLY A 233 24.41 -9.85 15.74
CA GLY A 233 23.72 -10.96 16.39
C GLY A 233 23.23 -10.59 17.79
N GLN A 234 24.08 -9.91 18.57
CA GLN A 234 23.74 -9.35 19.88
C GLN A 234 22.61 -8.34 19.78
N PHE A 235 22.66 -7.47 18.77
CA PHE A 235 21.56 -6.56 18.44
C PHE A 235 20.26 -7.32 18.16
N CYS A 236 20.27 -8.34 17.29
CA CYS A 236 19.06 -9.09 16.94
C CYS A 236 18.42 -9.76 18.16
N VAL A 237 19.23 -10.32 19.06
CA VAL A 237 18.74 -10.92 20.31
C VAL A 237 18.14 -9.85 21.23
N ALA A 238 18.80 -8.71 21.40
CA ALA A 238 18.30 -7.64 22.27
C ALA A 238 17.02 -6.98 21.72
N MET A 239 16.91 -6.83 20.40
CA MET A 239 15.68 -6.35 19.76
C MET A 239 14.54 -7.37 19.87
N TYR A 240 14.83 -8.66 19.77
CA TYR A 240 13.83 -9.70 19.98
C TYR A 240 13.25 -9.62 21.41
N ASP A 241 14.10 -9.43 22.42
CA ASP A 241 13.65 -9.26 23.81
C ASP A 241 12.77 -8.01 24.00
N GLU A 242 13.11 -6.89 23.36
CA GLU A 242 12.31 -5.66 23.44
C GLU A 242 10.92 -5.85 22.85
N ARG A 243 10.80 -6.56 21.74
CA ARG A 243 9.50 -6.77 21.08
C ARG A 243 8.66 -7.87 21.74
N MET A 244 9.29 -8.92 22.25
CA MET A 244 8.58 -10.09 22.77
C MET A 244 8.36 -10.04 24.28
N SER A 245 9.28 -9.43 25.03
CA SER A 245 9.26 -9.41 26.49
C SER A 245 9.16 -8.01 27.08
N GLY A 246 9.26 -6.96 26.26
CA GLY A 246 9.18 -5.56 26.70
C GLY A 246 10.43 -5.06 27.45
N ILE A 247 11.49 -5.87 27.51
CA ILE A 247 12.78 -5.50 28.12
C ILE A 247 13.52 -4.60 27.14
N ARG A 248 13.92 -3.39 27.54
CA ARG A 248 14.57 -2.46 26.60
C ARG A 248 15.84 -3.09 26.01
N MET A 249 16.10 -2.84 24.72
CA MET A 249 17.29 -3.39 24.05
C MET A 249 18.58 -3.14 24.86
N ALA A 250 18.77 -1.91 25.37
CA ALA A 250 19.93 -1.58 26.20
C ALA A 250 20.03 -2.43 27.48
N GLU A 251 18.91 -2.71 28.14
CA GLU A 251 18.86 -3.54 29.35
C GLU A 251 19.15 -5.01 29.00
N SER A 252 18.60 -5.51 27.88
CA SER A 252 18.88 -6.87 27.40
C SER A 252 20.37 -7.09 27.13
N LEU A 253 21.04 -6.10 26.50
CA LEU A 253 22.48 -6.10 26.28
C LEU A 253 23.28 -6.12 27.60
N GLN A 254 22.84 -5.33 28.60
CA GLN A 254 23.50 -5.27 29.91
C GLN A 254 23.33 -6.54 30.74
N VAL A 255 22.12 -7.11 30.78
CA VAL A 255 21.83 -8.35 31.52
C VAL A 255 22.70 -9.51 31.01
N ARG A 256 22.97 -9.52 29.70
CA ARG A 256 23.83 -10.52 29.05
C ARG A 256 25.32 -10.22 29.13
N GLY A 257 25.70 -9.08 29.73
CA GLY A 257 27.10 -8.67 29.86
C GLY A 257 27.75 -8.23 28.55
N TRP A 258 26.96 -7.86 27.54
CA TRP A 258 27.46 -7.35 26.26
C TRP A 258 27.65 -5.83 26.28
N LEU A 259 27.08 -5.13 27.25
CA LEU A 259 27.27 -3.72 27.48
C LEU A 259 27.58 -3.48 28.96
N ASP A 260 28.61 -2.68 29.25
CA ASP A 260 28.98 -2.35 30.62
C ASP A 260 27.88 -1.57 31.34
N THR A 261 27.59 -1.96 32.57
CA THR A 261 26.73 -1.19 33.47
C THR A 261 27.56 -0.14 34.20
N GLN A 262 27.11 1.12 34.22
CA GLN A 262 27.79 2.17 35.01
C GLN A 262 27.70 1.96 36.53
N VAL A 263 27.04 0.90 36.99
CA VAL A 263 26.98 0.49 38.39
C VAL A 263 27.88 -0.73 38.55
N PRO A 264 28.95 -0.68 39.38
CA PRO A 264 29.76 -1.86 39.66
C PRO A 264 28.87 -2.93 40.29
N ARG A 265 28.91 -4.16 39.76
CA ARG A 265 28.25 -5.31 40.37
C ARG A 265 28.73 -5.44 41.80
N TYR A 266 27.81 -5.36 42.76
CA TYR A 266 28.07 -5.84 44.11
C TYR A 266 28.14 -7.37 44.02
N ASP A 267 29.34 -7.91 43.84
CA ASP A 267 29.59 -9.33 44.05
C ASP A 267 29.28 -9.65 45.52
N LYS A 268 28.38 -10.60 45.75
CA LYS A 268 28.15 -11.25 47.04
C LYS A 268 28.63 -12.69 46.96
#